data_AF-A0A3D2C372-F1
#
_entry.id   AF-A0A3D2C372-F1
#
_cell.length_a   1.000
_cell.length_b   1.000
_cell.length_c   1.000
_cell.angle_alpha   90.00
_cell.angle_beta   90.00
_cell.angle_gamma   90.00
#
_symmetry.space_group_name_H-M   'P 1'
#
loop_
_entity.id
_entity.type
_entity.pdbx_description
1 polymer ?
#
loop_
_entity_poly.entity_id
_entity_poly.type
_entity_poly.pdbx_seq_one_letter_code
_entity_poly.pdbx_strand_id
1 'polypeptide(L)'
;MSEDDRSRSGNVISLFGGARPPTLSPAAPARAELRRVAQAPQTEDPRQDLGRRTLGKGTAQLGRRGSSVMYNLATGMAASAVNLGKLQSLLEGVICELEMPELSERWDDEVRGALQDAVLEWVQRVDAFELEVHDSGVSISLQTQDDYGFYQYGFDVFPGRPADG
;
A
#
# COMPACT_ATOMS: atom_id res chain seq x y z
N MET A 1 8.74 -90.80 15.16
CA MET A 1 9.76 -90.73 14.09
C MET A 1 9.81 -89.27 13.70
N SER A 2 10.77 -88.51 14.26
CA SER A 2 12.13 -88.30 13.70
C SER A 2 12.03 -87.52 12.40
N GLU A 3 12.73 -86.42 12.14
CA GLU A 3 13.80 -85.67 12.80
C GLU A 3 14.12 -84.51 11.83
N ASP A 4 14.63 -83.37 12.33
CA ASP A 4 15.65 -82.52 11.66
C ASP A 4 15.32 -81.89 10.25
N ASP A 5 15.88 -80.79 9.75
CA ASP A 5 16.98 -79.91 10.14
C ASP A 5 16.93 -78.63 9.26
N ARG A 6 17.49 -77.55 9.80
CA ARG A 6 18.22 -76.43 9.16
C ARG A 6 17.71 -75.73 7.87
N SER A 7 17.37 -74.46 8.07
CA SER A 7 18.11 -73.27 7.59
C SER A 7 18.89 -73.37 6.27
N ARG A 8 18.45 -72.58 5.29
CA ARG A 8 19.31 -71.82 4.35
C ARG A 8 18.51 -70.66 3.75
N SER A 9 18.61 -69.48 4.36
CA SER A 9 19.35 -68.33 3.81
C SER A 9 18.85 -67.83 2.44
N GLY A 10 17.76 -67.07 2.46
CA GLY A 10 17.43 -66.11 1.41
C GLY A 10 17.76 -64.70 1.88
N ASN A 11 19.05 -64.34 1.91
CA ASN A 11 19.49 -62.96 2.07
C ASN A 11 19.07 -62.18 0.82
N VAL A 12 17.89 -61.58 0.84
CA VAL A 12 17.54 -60.51 -0.10
C VAL A 12 17.84 -59.19 0.60
N ILE A 13 19.04 -58.68 0.32
CA ILE A 13 19.42 -57.30 0.65
C ILE A 13 18.55 -56.41 -0.24
N SER A 14 17.53 -55.77 0.33
CA SER A 14 16.81 -54.67 -0.32
C SER A 14 17.79 -53.52 -0.56
N LEU A 15 18.35 -53.45 -1.76
CA LEU A 15 19.27 -52.41 -2.25
C LEU A 15 18.59 -51.07 -2.58
N PHE A 16 17.31 -50.89 -2.22
CA PHE A 16 16.57 -49.65 -2.48
C PHE A 16 15.82 -49.17 -1.24
N GLY A 17 16.51 -49.15 -0.09
CA GLY A 17 16.13 -48.35 1.08
C GLY A 17 16.62 -46.91 0.94
N GLY A 18 16.31 -46.26 -0.19
CA GLY A 18 16.59 -44.84 -0.37
C GLY A 18 15.52 -44.03 0.36
N ALA A 19 15.91 -43.19 1.33
CA ALA A 19 15.01 -42.23 1.94
C ALA A 19 14.33 -41.42 0.83
N ARG A 20 12.99 -41.47 0.78
CA ARG A 20 12.20 -40.61 -0.09
C ARG A 20 12.63 -39.17 0.22
N PRO A 21 13.18 -38.40 -0.74
CA PRO A 21 13.56 -37.03 -0.46
C PRO A 21 12.32 -36.31 0.07
N PRO A 22 12.45 -35.45 1.10
CA PRO A 22 11.34 -34.65 1.56
C PRO A 22 10.78 -33.93 0.34
N THR A 23 9.51 -34.17 0.04
CA THR A 23 8.81 -33.40 -0.96
C THR A 23 8.85 -31.97 -0.41
N LEU A 24 9.70 -31.12 -0.98
CA LEU A 24 9.71 -29.71 -0.66
C LEU A 24 8.29 -29.25 -0.94
N SER A 25 7.50 -29.00 0.12
CA SER A 25 6.25 -28.27 -0.05
C SER A 25 6.59 -27.03 -0.86
N PRO A 26 5.87 -26.75 -1.97
CA PRO A 26 6.07 -25.50 -2.67
C PRO A 26 5.96 -24.40 -1.62
N ALA A 27 7.01 -23.58 -1.50
CA ALA A 27 6.98 -22.42 -0.63
C ALA A 27 5.67 -21.69 -0.89
N ALA A 28 4.93 -21.36 0.17
CA ALA A 28 3.73 -20.54 0.02
C ALA A 28 4.09 -19.34 -0.89
N PRO A 29 3.25 -19.00 -1.88
CA PRO A 29 3.55 -17.87 -2.75
C PRO A 29 3.85 -16.66 -1.84
N ALA A 30 4.93 -15.95 -2.15
CA ALA A 30 5.29 -14.74 -1.43
C ALA A 30 4.07 -13.82 -1.42
N ARG A 31 3.67 -13.38 -0.22
CA ARG A 31 2.53 -12.48 -0.05
C ARG A 31 2.83 -11.19 -0.82
N ALA A 32 1.90 -10.69 -1.62
CA ALA A 32 2.14 -9.48 -2.39
C ALA A 32 2.43 -8.30 -1.46
N GLU A 33 3.42 -7.47 -1.79
CA GLU A 33 3.83 -6.36 -0.92
C GLU A 33 3.25 -5.05 -1.43
N LEU A 34 2.86 -4.17 -0.50
CA LEU A 34 2.50 -2.79 -0.84
C LEU A 34 3.77 -2.04 -1.25
N ARG A 35 3.75 -1.42 -2.42
CA ARG A 35 4.89 -0.61 -2.86
C ARG A 35 4.92 0.70 -2.11
N ARG A 36 6.12 1.12 -1.72
CA ARG A 36 6.32 2.46 -1.17
C ARG A 36 6.07 3.51 -2.24
N VAL A 37 5.30 4.52 -1.86
CA VAL A 37 5.02 5.70 -2.66
C VAL A 37 6.33 6.46 -2.91
N ALA A 38 6.53 6.96 -4.12
CA ALA A 38 7.65 7.84 -4.41
C ALA A 38 7.52 9.15 -3.61
N GLN A 39 8.65 9.79 -3.26
CA GLN A 39 8.60 11.07 -2.56
C GLN A 39 8.05 12.16 -3.48
N ALA A 40 7.19 13.03 -2.96
CA ALA A 40 6.61 14.11 -3.74
C ALA A 40 7.64 15.22 -4.02
N PRO A 41 7.68 15.78 -5.24
CA PRO A 41 8.61 16.86 -5.57
C PRO A 41 8.24 18.13 -4.82
N GLN A 42 9.23 18.95 -4.44
CA GLN A 42 8.94 20.28 -3.89
C GLN A 42 8.26 21.14 -4.95
N THR A 43 7.12 21.71 -4.61
CA THR A 43 6.33 22.57 -5.50
C THR A 43 5.86 23.76 -4.70
N GLU A 44 6.30 24.95 -5.10
CA GLU A 44 5.84 26.20 -4.49
C GLU A 44 4.53 26.64 -5.15
N ASP A 45 3.50 26.86 -4.33
CA ASP A 45 2.23 27.46 -4.75
C ASP A 45 2.01 28.80 -4.03
N PRO A 46 2.02 29.94 -4.75
CA PRO A 46 1.74 31.26 -4.18
C PRO A 46 0.38 31.36 -3.48
N ARG A 47 -0.59 30.48 -3.82
CA ARG A 47 -1.91 30.42 -3.20
C ARG A 47 -1.93 29.77 -1.81
N GLN A 48 -0.77 29.34 -1.33
CA GLN A 48 -0.62 28.71 -0.02
C GLN A 48 0.32 29.48 0.91
N ASP A 49 0.77 30.66 0.47
CA ASP A 49 1.70 31.51 1.19
C ASP A 49 1.16 31.96 2.55
N LEU A 50 -0.15 32.23 2.67
CA LEU A 50 -0.74 32.67 3.93
C LEU A 50 -0.74 31.53 4.95
N GLY A 51 -1.17 30.33 4.54
CA GLY A 51 -1.10 29.13 5.37
C GLY A 51 0.33 28.83 5.83
N ARG A 52 1.29 28.86 4.91
CA ARG A 52 2.73 28.66 5.19
C ARG A 52 3.27 29.67 6.20
N ARG A 53 2.95 30.96 6.04
CA ARG A 53 3.37 32.03 6.97
C ARG A 53 2.67 31.96 8.33
N THR A 54 1.43 31.52 8.36
CA THR A 54 0.62 31.45 9.60
C THR A 54 1.01 30.24 10.44
N LEU A 55 1.12 29.07 9.82
CA LEU A 55 1.54 27.84 10.51
C LEU A 55 3.02 27.86 10.89
N GLY A 56 3.90 28.44 10.06
CA GLY A 56 5.32 28.62 10.39
C GLY A 56 5.60 29.53 11.60
N LYS A 57 4.60 30.31 12.05
CA LYS A 57 4.68 31.13 13.27
C LYS A 57 3.96 30.48 14.47
N GLY A 58 3.03 29.54 14.23
CA GLY A 58 2.19 28.90 15.25
C GLY A 58 2.69 27.53 15.74
N THR A 59 3.54 26.83 14.98
CA THR A 59 4.11 25.52 15.37
C THR A 59 5.08 25.60 16.56
N ALA A 60 5.50 26.79 16.98
CA ALA A 60 6.26 26.96 18.22
C ALA A 60 5.39 26.86 19.50
N GLN A 61 4.06 26.92 19.41
CA GLN A 61 3.19 27.02 20.61
C GLN A 61 2.09 25.96 20.76
N LEU A 62 1.73 25.19 19.73
CA LEU A 62 0.57 24.29 19.79
C LEU A 62 0.95 22.79 19.87
N GLY A 63 1.92 22.46 20.73
CA GLY A 63 2.33 21.08 21.01
C GLY A 63 1.51 20.34 22.07
N ARG A 64 0.24 20.71 22.34
CA ARG A 64 -0.57 20.04 23.38
C ARG A 64 -2.05 19.93 23.00
N ARG A 65 -2.40 18.75 22.47
CA ARG A 65 -3.72 18.08 22.38
C ARG A 65 -4.28 17.94 20.96
N GLY A 66 -4.30 16.70 20.48
CA GLY A 66 -5.10 16.22 19.35
C GLY A 66 -4.32 16.12 18.06
N SER A 67 -4.12 14.88 17.58
CA SER A 67 -3.49 14.46 16.32
C SER A 67 -3.17 15.59 15.32
N SER A 68 -1.90 16.00 15.28
CA SER A 68 -1.39 16.88 14.23
C SER A 68 -1.29 16.05 12.94
N VAL A 69 -2.35 16.00 12.14
CA VAL A 69 -2.19 15.69 10.71
C VAL A 69 -1.25 16.76 10.18
N MET A 70 0.00 16.38 9.88
CA MET A 70 0.95 17.30 9.27
C MET A 70 0.37 17.70 7.92
N TYR A 71 -0.17 18.91 7.83
CA TYR A 71 -0.63 19.46 6.56
C TYR A 71 0.58 19.57 5.63
N ASN A 72 0.58 18.80 4.55
CA ASN A 72 1.49 19.05 3.46
C ASN A 72 1.16 20.43 2.85
N LEU A 73 2.12 21.36 2.91
CA LEU A 73 1.99 22.74 2.41
C LEU A 73 2.94 23.05 1.24
N ALA A 74 3.75 22.09 0.81
CA ALA A 74 4.95 22.43 0.02
C ALA A 74 5.43 21.34 -0.95
N THR A 75 4.94 20.10 -0.85
CA THR A 75 5.37 19.01 -1.72
C THR A 75 4.19 18.48 -2.54
N GLY A 76 4.46 18.05 -3.77
CA GLY A 76 3.46 17.45 -4.64
C GLY A 76 2.56 18.46 -5.33
N MET A 77 1.27 18.11 -5.43
CA MET A 77 0.26 18.79 -6.22
C MET A 77 -0.39 19.90 -5.39
N ALA A 78 -0.53 21.07 -5.99
CA ALA A 78 -1.25 22.19 -5.40
C ALA A 78 -2.71 21.81 -5.11
N ALA A 79 -3.25 22.29 -4.00
CA ALA A 79 -4.66 22.06 -3.61
C ALA A 79 -5.65 22.43 -4.74
N SER A 80 -5.38 23.52 -5.46
CA SER A 80 -6.22 24.01 -6.57
C SER A 80 -5.99 23.32 -7.92
N ALA A 81 -4.99 22.45 -8.03
CA ALA A 81 -4.56 21.85 -9.29
C ALA A 81 -4.06 20.41 -9.10
N VAL A 82 -4.88 19.57 -8.46
CA VAL A 82 -4.56 18.14 -8.31
C VAL A 82 -4.64 17.46 -9.67
N ASN A 83 -3.53 16.87 -10.12
CA ASN A 83 -3.49 16.08 -11.34
C ASN A 83 -4.01 14.67 -11.05
N LEU A 84 -5.30 14.45 -11.31
CA LEU A 84 -5.98 13.18 -11.01
C LEU A 84 -5.37 11.99 -11.73
N GLY A 85 -4.96 12.15 -12.99
CA GLY A 85 -4.31 11.06 -13.74
C GLY A 85 -2.99 10.63 -13.09
N LYS A 86 -2.15 11.60 -12.74
CA LYS A 86 -0.88 11.30 -12.05
C LYS A 86 -1.11 10.71 -10.65
N LEU A 87 -2.07 11.24 -9.90
CA LEU A 87 -2.38 10.73 -8.56
C LEU A 87 -2.93 9.31 -8.64
N GLN A 88 -3.84 9.05 -9.59
CA GLN A 88 -4.34 7.71 -9.88
C GLN A 88 -3.21 6.74 -10.18
N SER A 89 -2.31 7.05 -11.11
CA SER A 89 -1.18 6.17 -11.43
C SER A 89 -0.26 5.90 -10.23
N LEU A 90 0.00 6.90 -9.40
CA LEU A 90 0.79 6.73 -8.17
C LEU A 90 0.13 5.75 -7.20
N LEU A 91 -1.17 5.92 -6.96
CA LEU A 91 -1.93 5.08 -6.04
C LEU A 91 -2.14 3.67 -6.58
N GLU A 92 -2.44 3.51 -7.87
CA GLU A 92 -2.47 2.21 -8.55
C GLU A 92 -1.11 1.50 -8.40
N GLY A 93 0.00 2.23 -8.51
CA GLY A 93 1.34 1.71 -8.28
C GLY A 93 1.59 1.17 -6.86
N VAL A 94 0.92 1.70 -5.83
CA VAL A 94 1.03 1.20 -4.44
C VAL A 94 0.41 -0.18 -4.31
N ILE A 95 -0.75 -0.37 -4.95
CA ILE A 95 -1.57 -1.59 -4.85
C ILE A 95 -1.42 -2.53 -6.04
N CYS A 96 -0.50 -2.26 -6.98
CA CYS A 96 -0.47 -2.95 -8.27
C CYS A 96 -0.21 -4.46 -8.16
N GLU A 97 0.44 -4.91 -7.07
CA GLU A 97 0.76 -6.33 -6.84
C GLU A 97 -0.38 -7.07 -6.13
N LEU A 98 -1.38 -6.36 -5.61
CA LEU A 98 -2.52 -6.96 -4.92
C LEU A 98 -3.59 -7.34 -5.93
N GLU A 99 -4.21 -8.51 -5.73
CA GLU A 99 -5.47 -8.86 -6.37
C GLU A 99 -6.65 -8.37 -5.52
N MET A 100 -7.83 -8.18 -6.12
CA MET A 100 -9.02 -7.66 -5.41
C MET A 100 -9.37 -8.41 -4.10
N PRO A 101 -9.32 -9.75 -4.02
CA PRO A 101 -9.59 -10.47 -2.77
C PRO A 101 -8.59 -10.13 -1.66
N GLU A 102 -7.31 -10.02 -2.01
CA GLU A 102 -6.24 -9.71 -1.05
C GLU A 102 -6.30 -8.24 -0.61
N LEU A 103 -6.60 -7.33 -1.53
CA LEU A 103 -6.83 -5.92 -1.25
C LEU A 103 -7.96 -5.73 -0.24
N SER A 104 -9.08 -6.42 -0.44
CA SER A 104 -10.26 -6.34 0.43
C SER A 104 -9.98 -6.93 1.82
N GLU A 105 -9.25 -8.05 1.89
CA GLU A 105 -8.86 -8.67 3.17
C GLU A 105 -7.94 -7.78 3.99
N ARG A 106 -7.01 -7.06 3.34
CA ARG A 106 -6.00 -6.22 3.99
C ARG A 106 -6.39 -4.74 4.09
N TRP A 107 -7.65 -4.42 3.77
CA TRP A 107 -8.11 -3.05 3.59
C TRP A 107 -7.84 -2.17 4.81
N ASP A 108 -8.41 -2.54 5.95
CA ASP A 108 -8.35 -1.73 7.18
C ASP A 108 -7.00 -1.81 7.88
N ASP A 109 -6.23 -2.88 7.67
CA ASP A 109 -4.96 -3.12 8.37
C ASP A 109 -3.78 -2.40 7.72
N GLU A 110 -3.72 -2.39 6.38
CA GLU A 110 -2.52 -1.97 5.65
C GLU A 110 -2.82 -1.05 4.47
N VAL A 111 -3.79 -1.43 3.61
CA VAL A 111 -4.00 -0.77 2.31
C VAL A 111 -4.51 0.66 2.49
N ARG A 112 -5.55 0.84 3.33
CA ARG A 112 -6.16 2.15 3.56
C ARG A 112 -5.14 3.15 4.11
N GLY A 113 -4.32 2.72 5.06
CA GLY A 113 -3.25 3.54 5.65
C GLY A 113 -2.20 3.93 4.60
N ALA A 114 -1.74 2.97 3.79
CA ALA A 114 -0.76 3.23 2.74
C ALA A 114 -1.26 4.21 1.67
N LEU A 115 -2.53 4.06 1.23
CA LEU A 115 -3.14 4.99 0.26
C LEU A 115 -3.35 6.38 0.86
N GLN A 116 -3.76 6.45 2.13
CA GLN A 116 -3.88 7.72 2.84
C GLN A 116 -2.52 8.44 2.93
N ASP A 117 -1.47 7.74 3.34
CA ASP A 117 -0.12 8.31 3.44
C ASP A 117 0.36 8.79 2.06
N ALA A 118 0.07 8.04 1.00
CA ALA A 118 0.37 8.43 -0.37
C ALA A 118 -0.31 9.76 -0.77
N VAL A 119 -1.60 9.89 -0.47
CA VAL A 119 -2.39 11.09 -0.76
C VAL A 119 -1.84 12.29 0.02
N LEU A 120 -1.59 12.12 1.32
CA LEU A 120 -1.09 13.21 2.17
C LEU A 120 0.33 13.65 1.79
N GLU A 121 1.16 12.73 1.29
CA GLU A 121 2.50 13.04 0.77
C GLU A 121 2.43 13.84 -0.55
N TRP A 122 1.48 13.51 -1.43
CA TRP A 122 1.41 14.08 -2.78
C TRP A 122 0.42 15.22 -2.98
N VAL A 123 -0.53 15.43 -2.08
CA VAL A 123 -1.55 16.46 -2.23
C VAL A 123 -1.42 17.48 -1.11
N GLN A 124 -1.27 18.73 -1.50
CA GLN A 124 -1.16 19.82 -0.54
C GLN A 124 -2.54 20.16 0.03
N ARG A 125 -2.57 20.45 1.34
CA ARG A 125 -3.73 20.98 2.07
C ARG A 125 -5.03 20.20 1.86
N VAL A 126 -4.92 18.88 1.97
CA VAL A 126 -6.09 18.01 2.13
C VAL A 126 -6.79 18.38 3.43
N ASP A 127 -8.07 18.75 3.31
CA ASP A 127 -8.96 19.12 4.41
C ASP A 127 -9.78 17.91 4.86
N ALA A 128 -10.30 17.15 3.90
CA ALA A 128 -10.96 15.88 4.12
C ALA A 128 -10.67 14.92 2.96
N PHE A 129 -10.74 13.63 3.23
CA PHE A 129 -10.73 12.61 2.18
C PHE A 129 -11.48 11.37 2.64
N GLU A 130 -11.94 10.59 1.68
CA GLU A 130 -12.66 9.35 1.87
C GLU A 130 -12.10 8.30 0.92
N LEU A 131 -11.92 7.09 1.44
CA LEU A 131 -11.44 5.93 0.72
C LEU A 131 -12.45 4.80 0.94
N GLU A 132 -13.05 4.30 -0.13
CA GLU A 132 -14.01 3.20 -0.08
C GLU A 132 -13.53 2.06 -0.99
N VAL A 133 -13.44 0.85 -0.43
CA VAL A 133 -13.18 -0.35 -1.23
C VAL A 133 -14.48 -0.90 -1.79
N HIS A 134 -14.45 -1.30 -3.05
CA HIS A 134 -15.54 -1.94 -3.78
C HIS A 134 -15.03 -3.21 -4.47
N ASP A 135 -15.94 -3.99 -5.05
CA ASP A 135 -15.61 -5.25 -5.73
C ASP A 135 -14.63 -5.08 -6.91
N SER A 136 -14.58 -3.89 -7.50
CA SER A 136 -13.73 -3.60 -8.67
C SER A 136 -12.47 -2.80 -8.36
N GLY A 137 -12.36 -2.16 -7.19
CA GLY A 137 -11.25 -1.24 -6.90
C GLY A 137 -11.54 -0.37 -5.69
N VAL A 138 -10.93 0.81 -5.66
CA VAL A 138 -11.07 1.76 -4.55
C VAL A 138 -11.55 3.10 -5.09
N SER A 139 -12.63 3.63 -4.53
CA SER A 139 -13.08 4.99 -4.80
C SER A 139 -12.44 5.97 -3.85
N ILE A 140 -12.00 7.11 -4.38
CA ILE A 140 -11.26 8.14 -3.66
C ILE A 140 -11.96 9.47 -3.84
N SER A 141 -12.36 10.08 -2.74
CA SER A 141 -12.89 11.45 -2.70
C SER A 141 -11.93 12.32 -1.88
N LEU A 142 -11.57 13.48 -2.42
CA LEU A 142 -10.65 14.44 -1.80
C LEU A 142 -11.30 15.80 -1.73
N GLN A 143 -11.22 16.44 -0.57
CA GLN A 143 -11.46 17.86 -0.39
C GLN A 143 -10.14 18.54 -0.04
N THR A 144 -9.76 19.54 -0.82
CA THR A 144 -8.58 20.37 -0.55
C THR A 144 -9.00 21.82 -0.33
N GLN A 145 -8.18 22.58 0.38
CA GLN A 145 -8.43 23.99 0.63
C GLN A 145 -7.15 24.80 0.53
N ASP A 146 -7.15 25.85 -0.29
CA ASP A 146 -6.08 26.86 -0.33
C ASP A 146 -6.55 28.22 0.23
N ASP A 147 -5.75 29.26 0.05
CA ASP A 147 -6.09 30.59 0.55
C ASP A 147 -7.22 31.27 -0.26
N TYR A 148 -7.64 30.68 -1.39
CA TYR A 148 -8.65 31.21 -2.32
C TYR A 148 -9.97 30.43 -2.31
N GLY A 149 -9.99 29.16 -1.89
CA GLY A 149 -11.22 28.39 -1.84
C GLY A 149 -11.06 26.90 -1.51
N PHE A 150 -12.17 26.19 -1.67
CA PHE A 150 -12.29 24.75 -1.49
C PHE A 150 -12.44 24.06 -2.84
N TYR A 151 -11.84 22.88 -2.98
CA TYR A 151 -11.91 22.07 -4.19
C TYR A 151 -12.26 20.64 -3.81
N GLN A 152 -13.07 20.00 -4.65
CA GLN A 152 -13.46 18.60 -4.49
C GLN A 152 -13.02 17.81 -5.72
N TYR A 153 -12.46 16.63 -5.47
CA TYR A 153 -11.99 15.71 -6.49
C TYR A 153 -12.50 14.31 -6.17
N GLY A 154 -12.85 13.55 -7.21
CA GLY A 154 -13.27 12.16 -7.09
C GLY A 154 -12.71 11.34 -8.25
N PHE A 155 -12.17 10.17 -7.96
CA PHE A 155 -11.66 9.23 -8.96
C PHE A 155 -11.54 7.83 -8.36
N ASP A 156 -11.40 6.83 -9.23
CA ASP A 156 -11.24 5.43 -8.83
C ASP A 156 -9.83 4.94 -9.18
N VAL A 157 -9.30 4.05 -8.34
CA VAL A 157 -8.03 3.35 -8.57
C VAL A 157 -8.27 1.85 -8.63
N PHE A 158 -7.55 1.19 -9.53
CA PHE A 158 -7.72 -0.24 -9.80
C PHE A 158 -6.39 -0.98 -9.59
N PRO A 159 -6.39 -2.14 -8.90
CA PRO A 159 -5.19 -2.96 -8.81
C PRO A 159 -4.78 -3.56 -10.17
N GLY A 160 -3.57 -4.12 -10.24
CA GLY A 160 -3.05 -4.79 -11.43
C GLY A 160 -2.59 -3.86 -12.56
N ARG A 161 -2.77 -2.54 -12.44
CA ARG A 161 -2.17 -1.56 -13.35
C ARG A 161 -0.82 -1.08 -12.81
N PRO A 162 0.29 -1.28 -13.55
CA PRO A 162 1.55 -0.65 -13.17
C PRO A 162 1.44 0.87 -13.33
N ALA A 163 2.05 1.63 -12.42
CA ALA A 163 2.18 3.07 -12.57
C ALA A 163 2.94 3.38 -13.87
N ASP A 164 2.32 4.14 -14.79
CA ASP A 164 3.04 4.73 -15.92
C ASP A 164 4.02 5.77 -15.35
N GLY A 165 5.32 5.49 -15.51
CA GLY A 165 6.43 6.31 -15.01
C GLY A 165 6.65 7.60 -15.77
#